data_AF-A0A1J5KET7-F1
#
_entry.id   AF-A0A1J5KET7-F1
#
_cell.length_a   1.000
_cell.length_b   1.000
_cell.length_c   1.000
_cell.angle_alpha   90.00
_cell.angle_beta   90.00
_cell.angle_gamma   90.00
#
_symmetry.space_group_name_H-M   'P 1'
#
loop_
_entity.id
_entity.type
_entity.pdbx_description
1 polymer ?
#
loop_
_entity_poly.entity_id
_entity_poly.type
_entity_poly.pdbx_seq_one_letter_code
_entity_poly.pdbx_strand_id
1 'polypeptide(L)'
;MKKKDLVILFCHEVSEKLYMDQRDRKSFFQIFEAWNWNNYTDFLYHLEEIGFELSRNGLNSKSSELLNCYFDYEEKFSLYTKIFDFFSLDKKGKKYKNAPKLLSDIEVGLFLKAKDTKFHRERYIHSKYFKGQSLQSYSKATMASLMVSFGNDGRLDKSELDGCLQLLGGLKGLCPDFPLSSFDLSNALSFTEVSYDQMKKLKRSMSKAIKADGKVDAREVTLLKDFSSRIAIDNNSEESIERMIPFCVLAVLFSDGEVTLQEREWFLNEYDYENIISNIEEAFWFLGIAIRSPKIMNNESWFLSMIWNREKNFYDMANGLFLNFSKYFLKIDDRQYAILSEFVGLESSRRVKDIIRAHENDKVVEEEILLVLNLVFNQRYNVETINKFLTKEYLVRIFEALKTEESPLMYYATAQALFCDNTISSQEYNIVWKNFKSLKLDSRLLKETIFDHSLFLQRELEVGEYFTYLREEYKES
;
A
#
# COMPACT_ATOMS: atom_id res chain seq x y z
N MET A 1 10.42 9.61 -50.48
CA MET A 1 10.37 9.59 -49.01
C MET A 1 10.86 8.26 -48.40
N LYS A 2 11.98 8.29 -47.66
CA LYS A 2 12.52 7.15 -46.91
C LYS A 2 11.93 7.14 -45.48
N LYS A 3 11.87 5.97 -44.82
CA LYS A 3 11.45 5.88 -43.41
C LYS A 3 12.25 6.83 -42.49
N LYS A 4 13.54 7.02 -42.76
CA LYS A 4 14.40 7.96 -42.01
C LYS A 4 13.91 9.41 -42.09
N ASP A 5 13.41 9.84 -43.25
CA ASP A 5 12.88 11.20 -43.45
C ASP A 5 11.61 11.44 -42.61
N LEU A 6 10.78 10.41 -42.48
CA LEU A 6 9.59 10.44 -41.61
C LEU A 6 9.94 10.54 -40.12
N VAL A 7 10.98 9.82 -39.69
CA VAL A 7 11.49 9.93 -38.32
C VAL A 7 12.06 11.32 -38.06
N ILE A 8 12.78 11.90 -39.02
CA ILE A 8 13.30 13.27 -38.94
C ILE A 8 12.15 14.29 -38.77
N LEU A 9 11.11 14.19 -39.61
CA LEU A 9 9.93 15.04 -39.54
C LEU A 9 9.22 14.91 -38.18
N PHE A 10 9.01 13.68 -37.71
CA PHE A 10 8.38 13.41 -36.42
C PHE A 10 9.20 13.97 -35.24
N CYS A 11 10.52 13.74 -35.25
CA CYS A 11 11.41 14.29 -34.23
C CYS A 11 11.42 15.82 -34.23
N HIS A 12 11.29 16.46 -35.40
CA HIS A 12 11.20 17.91 -35.53
C HIS A 12 9.89 18.43 -34.94
N GLU A 13 8.75 17.83 -35.29
CA GLU A 13 7.45 18.20 -34.71
C GLU A 13 7.42 18.08 -33.19
N VAL A 14 7.98 16.99 -32.64
CA VAL A 14 8.12 16.80 -31.18
C VAL A 14 8.97 17.92 -30.57
N SER A 15 10.08 18.26 -31.21
CA SER A 15 11.00 19.30 -30.73
C SER A 15 10.38 20.70 -30.75
N GLU A 16 9.57 21.00 -31.76
CA GLU A 16 8.81 22.27 -31.87
C GLU A 16 7.74 22.37 -30.79
N LYS A 17 6.93 21.32 -30.61
CA LYS A 17 5.86 21.28 -29.58
C LYS A 17 6.40 21.46 -28.16
N LEU A 18 7.65 21.09 -27.92
CA LEU A 18 8.32 21.20 -26.62
C LEU A 18 9.26 22.39 -26.50
N TYR A 19 9.37 23.23 -27.54
CA TYR A 19 10.29 24.37 -27.58
C TYR A 19 11.74 23.98 -27.20
N MET A 20 12.21 22.83 -27.70
CA MET A 20 13.58 22.37 -27.43
C MET A 20 14.60 23.33 -28.04
N ASP A 21 15.69 23.60 -27.31
CA ASP A 21 16.83 24.33 -27.87
C ASP A 21 17.64 23.44 -28.82
N GLN A 22 18.55 24.05 -29.59
CA GLN A 22 19.35 23.35 -30.59
C GLN A 22 20.19 22.20 -30.00
N ARG A 23 20.70 22.34 -28.77
CA ARG A 23 21.54 21.31 -28.13
C ARG A 23 20.70 20.10 -27.76
N ASP A 24 19.51 20.32 -27.24
CA ASP A 24 18.60 19.24 -26.85
C ASP A 24 17.96 18.58 -28.06
N ARG A 25 17.63 19.34 -29.12
CA ARG A 25 17.23 18.78 -30.42
C ARG A 25 18.28 17.80 -30.93
N LYS A 26 19.55 18.20 -30.95
CA LYS A 26 20.64 17.30 -31.38
C LYS A 26 20.67 16.01 -30.56
N SER A 27 20.62 16.10 -29.23
CA SER A 27 20.60 14.93 -28.36
C SER A 27 19.37 14.04 -28.60
N PHE A 28 18.20 14.63 -28.81
CA PHE A 28 16.96 13.91 -29.07
C PHE A 28 17.03 13.14 -30.39
N PHE A 29 17.45 13.78 -31.48
CA PHE A 29 17.56 13.15 -32.80
C PHE A 29 18.61 12.04 -32.85
N GLN A 30 19.66 12.12 -32.03
CA GLN A 30 20.69 11.08 -31.95
C GLN A 30 20.14 9.73 -31.45
N ILE A 31 19.11 9.72 -30.61
CA ILE A 31 18.47 8.49 -30.09
C ILE A 31 17.80 7.67 -31.21
N PHE A 32 17.45 8.35 -32.30
CA PHE A 32 16.84 7.76 -33.49
C PHE A 32 17.84 7.53 -34.62
N GLU A 33 19.14 7.77 -34.40
CA GLU A 33 20.18 7.77 -35.46
C GLU A 33 19.80 8.71 -36.63
N ALA A 34 18.97 9.70 -36.32
CA ALA A 34 18.44 10.65 -37.28
C ALA A 34 19.41 11.82 -37.48
N TRP A 35 20.24 12.15 -36.48
CA TRP A 35 21.22 13.24 -36.57
C TRP A 35 22.56 12.81 -37.19
N ASN A 36 22.84 13.24 -38.42
CA ASN A 36 24.13 13.05 -39.08
C ASN A 36 24.74 14.35 -39.66
N TRP A 37 24.19 15.51 -39.31
CA TRP A 37 24.61 16.80 -39.87
C TRP A 37 25.68 17.49 -39.03
N ASN A 38 26.59 18.17 -39.73
CA ASN A 38 27.69 18.93 -39.14
C ASN A 38 27.22 20.25 -38.52
N ASN A 39 26.23 20.91 -39.13
CA ASN A 39 25.61 22.13 -38.62
C ASN A 39 24.06 22.05 -38.71
N TYR A 40 23.37 22.97 -38.03
CA TYR A 40 21.90 22.99 -37.97
C TYR A 40 21.23 23.54 -39.23
N THR A 41 21.94 24.36 -40.01
CA THR A 41 21.43 24.88 -41.28
C THR A 41 21.25 23.76 -42.31
N ASP A 42 22.21 22.82 -42.39
CA ASP A 42 22.11 21.65 -43.27
C ASP A 42 20.89 20.79 -42.93
N PHE A 43 20.56 20.69 -41.64
CA PHE A 43 19.38 19.99 -41.16
C PHE A 43 18.09 20.70 -41.57
N LEU A 44 18.03 22.04 -41.48
CA LEU A 44 16.87 22.82 -41.91
C LEU A 44 16.63 22.68 -43.42
N TYR A 45 17.68 22.71 -44.24
CA TYR A 45 17.55 22.46 -45.68
C TYR A 45 16.96 21.07 -45.96
N HIS A 46 17.43 20.04 -45.26
CA HIS A 46 16.87 18.68 -45.41
C HIS A 46 15.39 18.62 -44.99
N LEU A 47 14.99 19.33 -43.92
CA LEU A 47 13.58 19.43 -43.53
C LEU A 47 12.72 20.11 -44.60
N GLU A 48 13.23 21.19 -45.23
CA GLU A 48 12.54 21.86 -46.32
C GLU A 48 12.38 20.95 -47.55
N GLU A 49 13.41 20.17 -47.88
CA GLU A 49 13.33 19.16 -48.96
C GLU A 49 12.24 18.10 -48.68
N ILE A 50 12.16 17.60 -47.44
CA ILE A 50 11.08 16.69 -47.03
C ILE A 50 9.71 17.36 -47.20
N GLY A 51 9.57 18.61 -46.74
CA GLY A 51 8.32 19.38 -46.87
C GLY A 51 7.89 19.60 -48.33
N PHE A 52 8.86 19.87 -49.21
CA PHE A 52 8.62 19.99 -50.65
C PHE A 52 8.17 18.65 -51.27
N GLU A 53 8.82 17.54 -50.91
CA GLU A 53 8.40 16.20 -51.36
C GLU A 53 6.97 15.87 -50.93
N LEU A 54 6.59 16.18 -49.68
CA LEU A 54 5.24 15.95 -49.17
C LEU A 54 4.20 16.75 -49.94
N SER A 55 4.47 18.05 -50.12
CA SER A 55 3.60 18.97 -50.84
C SER A 55 3.39 18.55 -52.30
N ARG A 56 4.48 18.16 -52.98
CA ARG A 56 4.45 17.67 -54.36
C ARG A 56 3.59 16.40 -54.52
N ASN A 57 3.57 15.55 -53.51
CA ASN A 57 2.82 14.29 -53.52
C ASN A 57 1.40 14.43 -52.95
N GLY A 58 0.95 15.64 -52.58
CA GLY A 58 -0.37 15.88 -52.01
C GLY A 58 -0.59 15.21 -50.65
N LEU A 59 0.50 14.91 -49.92
CA LEU A 59 0.44 14.25 -48.62
C LEU A 59 0.32 15.28 -47.49
N ASN A 60 -0.43 14.93 -46.43
CA ASN A 60 -0.53 15.74 -45.22
C ASN A 60 0.84 15.87 -44.54
N SER A 61 1.14 17.03 -43.96
CA SER A 61 2.38 17.28 -43.22
C SER A 61 2.43 16.61 -41.85
N LYS A 62 1.30 16.13 -41.31
CA LYS A 62 1.27 15.47 -40.00
C LYS A 62 2.07 14.17 -40.02
N SER A 63 3.22 14.19 -39.37
CA SER A 63 4.14 13.05 -39.28
C SER A 63 3.49 11.76 -38.76
N SER A 64 2.55 11.83 -37.81
CA SER A 64 1.89 10.64 -37.23
C SER A 64 1.02 9.89 -38.24
N GLU A 65 0.32 10.60 -39.12
CA GLU A 65 -0.49 10.00 -40.19
C GLU A 65 0.40 9.27 -41.20
N LEU A 66 1.53 9.90 -41.55
CA LEU A 66 2.52 9.29 -42.44
C LEU A 66 3.16 8.06 -41.78
N LEU A 67 3.56 8.14 -40.51
CA LEU A 67 4.11 7.00 -39.77
C LEU A 67 3.13 5.82 -39.76
N ASN A 68 1.83 6.05 -39.58
CA ASN A 68 0.83 4.98 -39.65
C ASN A 68 0.71 4.30 -41.02
N CYS A 69 1.08 4.98 -42.10
CA CYS A 69 1.05 4.42 -43.44
C CYS A 69 2.30 3.61 -43.78
N TYR A 70 3.46 3.97 -43.21
CA TYR A 70 4.77 3.44 -43.62
C TYR A 70 5.45 2.54 -42.57
N PHE A 71 5.02 2.59 -41.31
CA PHE A 71 5.63 1.86 -40.21
C PHE A 71 4.68 0.77 -39.72
N ASP A 72 5.24 -0.40 -39.43
CA ASP A 72 4.49 -1.45 -38.73
C ASP A 72 4.29 -1.10 -37.25
N TYR A 73 3.55 -1.94 -36.54
CA TYR A 73 3.25 -1.71 -35.12
C TYR A 73 4.51 -1.67 -34.24
N GLU A 74 5.45 -2.59 -34.44
CA GLU A 74 6.66 -2.69 -33.63
C GLU A 74 7.59 -1.51 -33.84
N GLU A 75 7.70 -1.04 -35.09
CA GLU A 75 8.46 0.16 -35.41
C GLU A 75 7.84 1.40 -34.77
N LYS A 76 6.51 1.55 -34.81
CA LYS A 76 5.80 2.66 -34.14
C LYS A 76 5.94 2.61 -32.62
N PHE A 77 5.85 1.42 -32.03
CA PHE A 77 6.03 1.23 -30.60
C PHE A 77 7.49 1.51 -30.17
N SER A 78 8.47 1.11 -30.98
CA SER A 78 9.88 1.45 -30.79
C SER A 78 10.13 2.96 -30.82
N LEU A 79 9.46 3.71 -31.71
CA LEU A 79 9.53 5.17 -31.72
C LEU A 79 8.98 5.75 -30.40
N TYR A 80 7.80 5.31 -29.96
CA TYR A 80 7.22 5.76 -28.70
C TYR A 80 8.10 5.47 -27.49
N THR A 81 8.62 4.25 -27.36
CA THR A 81 9.45 3.85 -26.20
C THR A 81 10.73 4.68 -26.11
N LYS A 82 11.39 4.97 -27.24
CA LYS A 82 12.55 5.88 -27.28
C LYS A 82 12.22 7.30 -26.84
N ILE A 83 11.05 7.83 -27.24
CA ILE A 83 10.59 9.16 -26.81
C ILE A 83 10.29 9.15 -25.31
N PHE A 84 9.56 8.16 -24.82
CA PHE A 84 9.26 7.99 -23.40
C PHE A 84 10.53 7.91 -22.56
N ASP A 85 11.50 7.09 -22.98
CA ASP A 85 12.76 6.90 -22.27
C ASP A 85 13.59 8.18 -22.26
N PHE A 86 13.59 8.95 -23.35
CA PHE A 86 14.27 10.25 -23.39
C PHE A 86 13.76 11.20 -22.29
N PHE A 87 12.44 11.31 -22.13
CA PHE A 87 11.85 12.19 -21.11
C PHE A 87 11.97 11.62 -19.69
N SER A 88 11.90 10.31 -19.56
CA SER A 88 11.96 9.64 -18.25
C SER A 88 13.40 9.49 -17.73
N LEU A 89 14.40 9.51 -18.61
CA LEU A 89 15.81 9.33 -18.26
C LEU A 89 16.67 10.58 -18.45
N ASP A 90 16.09 11.76 -18.72
CA ASP A 90 16.87 12.98 -18.97
C ASP A 90 17.76 13.32 -17.75
N LYS A 91 19.06 13.07 -17.94
CA LYS A 91 20.12 13.21 -16.92
C LYS A 91 20.49 14.67 -16.65
N LYS A 92 20.04 15.62 -17.48
CA LYS A 92 20.36 17.05 -17.32
C LYS A 92 19.37 17.80 -16.43
N GLY A 93 18.34 17.12 -15.91
CA GLY A 93 17.33 17.73 -15.03
C GLY A 93 16.36 18.69 -15.74
N LYS A 94 16.40 18.78 -17.07
CA LYS A 94 15.51 19.65 -17.84
C LYS A 94 14.19 18.92 -18.09
N LYS A 95 13.17 19.27 -17.31
CA LYS A 95 11.84 18.66 -17.41
C LYS A 95 10.94 19.49 -18.33
N TYR A 96 10.39 18.88 -19.37
CA TYR A 96 9.49 19.53 -20.33
C TYR A 96 8.04 19.46 -19.82
N LYS A 97 7.45 20.61 -19.43
CA LYS A 97 6.09 20.67 -18.87
C LYS A 97 5.04 19.96 -19.74
N ASN A 98 5.15 20.09 -21.06
CA ASN A 98 4.18 19.55 -22.02
C ASN A 98 4.45 18.10 -22.44
N ALA A 99 5.51 17.45 -21.92
CA ALA A 99 5.84 16.07 -22.28
C ALA A 99 4.73 15.04 -21.98
N PRO A 100 4.01 15.10 -20.84
CA PRO A 100 2.91 14.16 -20.57
C PRO A 100 1.82 14.20 -21.64
N LYS A 101 1.35 15.41 -21.99
CA LYS A 101 0.34 15.63 -23.02
C LYS A 101 0.83 15.18 -24.40
N LEU A 102 2.08 15.51 -24.74
CA LEU A 102 2.68 15.07 -25.99
C LEU A 102 2.74 13.54 -26.09
N LEU A 103 3.10 12.84 -25.02
CA LEU A 103 3.13 11.38 -25.01
C LEU A 103 1.75 10.78 -25.26
N SER A 104 0.70 11.36 -24.65
CA SER A 104 -0.69 10.97 -24.91
C SER A 104 -1.08 11.19 -26.38
N ASP A 105 -0.76 12.36 -26.94
CA ASP A 105 -1.01 12.68 -28.35
C ASP A 105 -0.29 11.71 -29.30
N ILE A 106 0.93 11.27 -28.94
CA ILE A 106 1.71 10.30 -29.72
C ILE A 106 1.07 8.90 -29.65
N GLU A 107 0.61 8.45 -28.49
CA GLU A 107 -0.05 7.14 -28.36
C GLU A 107 -1.29 7.05 -29.24
N VAL A 108 -2.13 8.08 -29.19
CA VAL A 108 -3.33 8.18 -30.02
C VAL A 108 -2.94 8.34 -31.49
N GLY A 109 -2.00 9.23 -31.79
CA GLY A 109 -1.56 9.55 -33.14
C GLY A 109 -0.90 8.38 -33.88
N LEU A 110 -0.25 7.45 -33.16
CA LEU A 110 0.41 6.27 -33.74
C LEU A 110 -0.42 4.98 -33.64
N PHE A 111 -1.67 5.06 -33.17
CA PHE A 111 -2.57 3.92 -32.96
C PHE A 111 -1.92 2.81 -32.11
N LEU A 112 -1.27 3.20 -31.00
CA LEU A 112 -0.65 2.24 -30.08
C LEU A 112 -1.69 1.61 -29.17
N LYS A 113 -1.48 0.34 -28.79
CA LYS A 113 -2.38 -0.34 -27.84
C LYS A 113 -2.07 0.17 -26.44
N ALA A 114 -3.11 0.64 -25.74
CA ALA A 114 -3.00 1.13 -24.36
C ALA A 114 -2.37 0.11 -23.40
N LYS A 115 -2.57 -1.20 -23.64
CA LYS A 115 -1.96 -2.27 -22.85
C LYS A 115 -0.43 -2.26 -22.96
N ASP A 116 0.11 -2.05 -24.16
CA ASP A 116 1.56 -2.15 -24.41
C ASP A 116 2.28 -0.90 -23.89
N THR A 117 1.66 0.28 -24.06
CA THR A 117 2.19 1.53 -23.52
C THR A 117 2.13 1.52 -21.98
N LYS A 118 1.03 1.05 -21.39
CA LYS A 118 0.94 0.82 -19.93
C LYS A 118 2.02 -0.13 -19.42
N PHE A 119 2.24 -1.25 -20.10
CA PHE A 119 3.26 -2.23 -19.71
C PHE A 119 4.68 -1.63 -19.74
N HIS A 120 5.03 -0.82 -20.75
CA HIS A 120 6.32 -0.13 -20.80
C HIS A 120 6.51 0.84 -19.62
N ARG A 121 5.46 1.63 -19.30
CA ARG A 121 5.46 2.55 -18.15
C ARG A 121 5.66 1.81 -16.82
N GLU A 122 4.93 0.71 -16.61
CA GLU A 122 5.07 -0.13 -15.40
C GLU A 122 6.47 -0.73 -15.27
N ARG A 123 7.11 -1.13 -16.39
CA ARG A 123 8.49 -1.63 -16.38
C ARG A 123 9.49 -0.56 -15.94
N TYR A 124 9.31 0.69 -16.39
CA TYR A 124 10.11 1.82 -15.92
C TYR A 124 9.94 2.03 -14.41
N ILE A 125 8.69 2.06 -13.93
CA ILE A 125 8.36 2.23 -12.50
C ILE A 125 9.06 1.16 -11.68
N HIS A 126 8.88 -0.11 -12.06
CA HIS A 126 9.45 -1.22 -11.33
C HIS A 126 10.99 -1.13 -11.30
N SER A 127 11.62 -0.81 -12.44
CA SER A 127 13.08 -0.70 -12.51
C SER A 127 13.64 0.47 -11.69
N LYS A 128 12.91 1.59 -11.58
CA LYS A 128 13.40 2.80 -10.92
C LYS A 128 13.09 2.83 -9.43
N TYR A 129 11.87 2.46 -9.04
CA TYR A 129 11.37 2.67 -7.70
C TYR A 129 11.29 1.38 -6.87
N PHE A 130 11.05 0.22 -7.48
CA PHE A 130 10.80 -1.03 -6.75
C PHE A 130 12.01 -1.98 -6.71
N LYS A 131 12.80 -2.01 -7.79
CA LYS A 131 13.94 -2.92 -7.92
C LYS A 131 14.98 -2.66 -6.84
N GLY A 132 15.29 -3.69 -6.05
CA GLY A 132 16.32 -3.65 -5.00
C GLY A 132 15.90 -2.94 -3.71
N GLN A 133 14.61 -2.60 -3.54
CA GLN A 133 14.11 -2.03 -2.29
C GLN A 133 13.95 -3.10 -1.19
N SER A 134 14.24 -2.73 0.05
CA SER A 134 14.07 -3.61 1.21
C SER A 134 12.64 -3.54 1.77
N LEU A 135 12.25 -4.51 2.60
CA LEU A 135 10.97 -4.46 3.33
C LEU A 135 10.81 -3.14 4.10
N GLN A 136 11.87 -2.65 4.71
CA GLN A 136 11.88 -1.36 5.41
C GLN A 136 11.58 -0.17 4.48
N SER A 137 12.08 -0.17 3.24
CA SER A 137 11.77 0.86 2.26
C SER A 137 10.28 0.87 1.90
N TYR A 138 9.67 -0.31 1.74
CA TYR A 138 8.23 -0.41 1.48
C TYR A 138 7.39 -0.01 2.69
N SER A 139 7.79 -0.44 3.89
CA SER A 139 7.19 0.00 5.15
C SER A 139 7.14 1.53 5.23
N LYS A 140 8.26 2.20 4.99
CA LYS A 140 8.34 3.67 4.98
C LYS A 140 7.50 4.29 3.86
N ALA A 141 7.55 3.73 2.65
CA ALA A 141 6.77 4.23 1.53
C ALA A 141 5.27 4.17 1.79
N THR A 142 4.81 3.11 2.44
CA THR A 142 3.41 2.97 2.84
C THR A 142 3.03 3.98 3.91
N MET A 143 3.87 4.14 4.94
CA MET A 143 3.63 5.15 5.98
C MET A 143 3.60 6.56 5.38
N ALA A 144 4.43 6.86 4.38
CA ALA A 144 4.40 8.13 3.66
C ALA A 144 3.11 8.32 2.86
N SER A 145 2.68 7.29 2.11
CA SER A 145 1.42 7.33 1.37
C SER A 145 0.22 7.52 2.29
N LEU A 146 0.18 6.80 3.42
CA LEU A 146 -0.87 6.93 4.42
C LEU A 146 -0.85 8.28 5.14
N MET A 147 0.33 8.82 5.44
CA MET A 147 0.43 10.15 6.05
C MET A 147 -0.09 11.24 5.10
N VAL A 148 0.18 11.13 3.79
CA VAL A 148 -0.34 12.11 2.82
C VAL A 148 -1.85 11.99 2.69
N SER A 149 -2.36 10.76 2.56
CA SER A 149 -3.78 10.49 2.34
C SER A 149 -4.58 10.74 3.63
N PHE A 150 -4.31 9.97 4.69
CA PHE A 150 -5.03 10.01 5.96
C PHE A 150 -4.62 11.19 6.86
N GLY A 151 -3.36 11.66 6.78
CA GLY A 151 -2.87 12.72 7.68
C GLY A 151 -3.48 14.09 7.40
N ASN A 152 -4.18 14.26 6.28
CA ASN A 152 -4.90 15.50 5.97
C ASN A 152 -6.22 15.61 6.75
N ASP A 153 -7.19 14.75 6.47
CA ASP A 153 -8.55 14.82 7.00
C ASP A 153 -8.91 13.71 8.01
N GLY A 154 -7.97 12.80 8.27
CA GLY A 154 -8.16 11.66 9.16
C GLY A 154 -9.02 10.55 8.54
N ARG A 155 -9.14 10.49 7.21
CA ARG A 155 -9.90 9.48 6.48
C ARG A 155 -9.12 9.06 5.24
N LEU A 156 -9.27 7.79 4.88
CA LEU A 156 -8.94 7.29 3.54
C LEU A 156 -10.22 7.19 2.73
N ASP A 157 -10.15 7.56 1.46
CA ASP A 157 -11.15 7.21 0.46
C ASP A 157 -10.72 5.97 -0.34
N LYS A 158 -11.57 5.58 -1.31
CA LYS A 158 -11.32 4.38 -2.13
C LYS A 158 -10.17 4.57 -3.11
N SER A 159 -10.01 5.76 -3.69
CA SER A 159 -8.93 6.08 -4.63
C SER A 159 -7.58 6.05 -3.91
N GLU A 160 -7.53 6.66 -2.72
CA GLU A 160 -6.35 6.66 -1.86
C GLU A 160 -5.97 5.26 -1.40
N LEU A 161 -6.95 4.47 -0.95
CA LEU A 161 -6.72 3.07 -0.58
C LEU A 161 -6.23 2.23 -1.76
N ASP A 162 -6.83 2.38 -2.94
CA ASP A 162 -6.39 1.67 -4.15
C ASP A 162 -4.96 2.09 -4.54
N GLY A 163 -4.62 3.37 -4.37
CA GLY A 163 -3.27 3.90 -4.55
C GLY A 163 -2.26 3.27 -3.58
N CYS A 164 -2.59 3.24 -2.28
CA CYS A 164 -1.81 2.53 -1.26
C CYS A 164 -1.65 1.05 -1.62
N LEU A 165 -2.74 0.35 -1.97
CA LEU A 165 -2.72 -1.07 -2.33
C LEU A 165 -1.88 -1.37 -3.58
N GLN A 166 -1.82 -0.46 -4.55
CA GLN A 166 -0.97 -0.62 -5.73
C GLN A 166 0.53 -0.51 -5.40
N LEU A 167 0.92 0.44 -4.54
CA LEU A 167 2.30 0.54 -4.01
C LEU A 167 2.73 -0.75 -3.32
N LEU A 168 1.74 -1.36 -2.68
CA LEU A 168 1.85 -2.51 -1.83
C LEU A 168 1.75 -3.83 -2.61
N GLY A 169 1.06 -3.89 -3.75
CA GLY A 169 0.96 -5.08 -4.60
C GLY A 169 2.32 -5.64 -5.05
N GLY A 170 3.33 -4.78 -5.21
CA GLY A 170 4.72 -5.19 -5.47
C GLY A 170 5.40 -5.91 -4.30
N LEU A 171 5.00 -5.60 -3.06
CA LEU A 171 5.46 -6.26 -1.84
C LEU A 171 4.89 -7.67 -1.70
N LYS A 172 3.65 -7.91 -2.12
CA LYS A 172 3.03 -9.25 -2.05
C LYS A 172 3.82 -10.29 -2.86
N GLY A 173 4.49 -9.87 -3.92
CA GLY A 173 5.41 -10.70 -4.70
C GLY A 173 6.78 -10.95 -4.03
N LEU A 174 7.18 -10.12 -3.07
CA LEU A 174 8.45 -10.23 -2.32
C LEU A 174 8.27 -10.86 -0.93
N CYS A 175 7.09 -10.68 -0.33
CA CYS A 175 6.67 -11.23 0.94
C CYS A 175 5.26 -11.85 0.78
N PRO A 176 5.14 -13.00 0.11
CA PRO A 176 3.86 -13.70 -0.07
C PRO A 176 3.24 -14.12 1.28
N ASP A 177 4.09 -14.33 2.29
CA ASP A 177 3.73 -14.68 3.66
C ASP A 177 3.58 -13.42 4.53
N PHE A 178 2.90 -12.37 4.06
CA PHE A 178 2.55 -11.21 4.89
C PHE A 178 1.04 -11.18 5.20
N PRO A 179 0.55 -11.90 6.24
CA PRO A 179 -0.88 -12.17 6.39
C PRO A 179 -1.41 -12.01 7.82
N LEU A 180 -2.44 -11.18 8.02
CA LEU A 180 -3.36 -11.27 9.17
C LEU A 180 -4.73 -10.91 8.62
N SER A 181 -5.62 -11.89 8.51
CA SER A 181 -6.92 -11.74 7.84
C SER A 181 -7.97 -11.02 8.69
N SER A 182 -7.79 -10.96 10.01
CA SER A 182 -8.48 -10.04 10.91
C SER A 182 -7.91 -10.06 12.33
N PHE A 183 -7.65 -8.89 12.91
CA PHE A 183 -7.08 -8.76 14.26
C PHE A 183 -8.06 -8.98 15.42
N ASP A 184 -9.37 -8.99 15.13
CA ASP A 184 -10.42 -9.19 16.13
C ASP A 184 -11.39 -10.29 15.66
N LEU A 185 -11.73 -11.21 16.57
CA LEU A 185 -12.58 -12.35 16.27
C LEU A 185 -13.98 -11.92 15.82
N SER A 186 -14.55 -10.89 16.45
CA SER A 186 -15.89 -10.40 16.09
C SER A 186 -15.92 -9.85 14.65
N ASN A 187 -14.89 -9.11 14.27
CA ASN A 187 -14.71 -8.68 12.89
C ASN A 187 -14.46 -9.86 11.94
N ALA A 188 -13.60 -10.82 12.32
CA ALA A 188 -13.35 -12.00 11.51
C ALA A 188 -14.66 -12.73 11.18
N LEU A 189 -15.51 -12.95 12.18
CA LEU A 189 -16.82 -13.58 12.02
C LEU A 189 -17.76 -12.78 11.10
N SER A 190 -17.71 -11.45 11.17
CA SER A 190 -18.56 -10.57 10.34
C SER A 190 -18.19 -10.59 8.86
N PHE A 191 -16.97 -11.03 8.52
CA PHE A 191 -16.46 -11.20 7.16
C PHE A 191 -16.33 -12.66 6.73
N THR A 192 -16.85 -13.59 7.54
CA THR A 192 -16.85 -15.02 7.22
C THR A 192 -18.20 -15.39 6.62
N GLU A 193 -18.17 -16.16 5.54
CA GLU A 193 -19.37 -16.67 4.87
C GLU A 193 -19.29 -18.19 4.77
N VAL A 194 -20.25 -18.92 5.34
CA VAL A 194 -20.17 -20.39 5.46
C VAL A 194 -21.47 -21.09 5.10
N SER A 195 -21.39 -22.38 4.77
CA SER A 195 -22.58 -23.20 4.56
C SER A 195 -23.37 -23.42 5.85
N TYR A 196 -24.66 -23.77 5.70
CA TYR A 196 -25.52 -24.06 6.85
C TYR A 196 -24.97 -25.16 7.77
N ASP A 197 -24.29 -26.16 7.22
CA ASP A 197 -23.71 -27.26 8.00
C ASP A 197 -22.53 -26.80 8.85
N GLN A 198 -21.68 -25.91 8.33
CA GLN A 198 -20.58 -25.30 9.08
C GLN A 198 -21.12 -24.43 10.23
N MET A 199 -22.15 -23.62 9.97
CA MET A 199 -22.84 -22.86 11.01
C MET A 199 -23.44 -23.77 12.09
N LYS A 200 -24.00 -24.92 11.70
CA LYS A 200 -24.55 -25.91 12.64
C LYS A 200 -23.46 -26.54 13.51
N LYS A 201 -22.26 -26.79 12.97
CA LYS A 201 -21.09 -27.25 13.74
C LYS A 201 -20.71 -26.23 14.81
N LEU A 202 -20.55 -24.96 14.43
CA LEU A 202 -20.24 -23.88 15.38
C LEU A 202 -21.26 -23.82 16.52
N LYS A 203 -22.57 -23.75 16.19
CA LYS A 203 -23.64 -23.68 17.20
C LYS A 203 -23.64 -24.87 18.15
N ARG A 204 -23.36 -26.08 17.63
CA ARG A 204 -23.26 -27.29 18.45
C ARG A 204 -22.08 -27.22 19.40
N SER A 205 -20.90 -26.84 18.93
CA SER A 205 -19.70 -26.71 19.77
C SER A 205 -19.87 -25.65 20.86
N MET A 206 -20.40 -24.47 20.52
CA MET A 206 -20.70 -23.44 21.53
C MET A 206 -21.77 -23.92 22.51
N SER A 207 -22.82 -24.61 22.06
CA SER A 207 -23.87 -25.12 22.97
C SER A 207 -23.36 -26.21 23.93
N LYS A 208 -22.33 -26.98 23.54
CA LYS A 208 -21.66 -27.93 24.44
C LYS A 208 -20.84 -27.18 25.49
N ALA A 209 -20.11 -26.14 25.08
CA ALA A 209 -19.30 -25.31 25.99
C ALA A 209 -20.15 -24.72 27.12
N ILE A 210 -21.29 -24.11 26.77
CA ILE A 210 -22.26 -23.53 27.72
C ILE A 210 -22.82 -24.56 28.72
N LYS A 211 -22.65 -25.85 28.48
CA LYS A 211 -23.17 -26.91 29.35
C LYS A 211 -22.07 -27.68 30.06
N ALA A 212 -20.81 -27.28 29.90
CA ALA A 212 -19.66 -28.05 30.34
C ALA A 212 -19.56 -28.12 31.87
N ASP A 213 -19.91 -27.05 32.58
CA ASP A 213 -19.94 -27.01 34.06
C ASP A 213 -21.34 -27.34 34.66
N GLY A 214 -22.32 -27.62 33.79
CA GLY A 214 -23.71 -27.90 34.18
C GLY A 214 -24.55 -26.68 34.55
N LYS A 215 -24.03 -25.45 34.47
CA LYS A 215 -24.77 -24.20 34.61
C LYS A 215 -24.82 -23.50 33.26
N VAL A 216 -25.86 -22.70 33.05
CA VAL A 216 -26.05 -21.95 31.80
C VAL A 216 -26.20 -20.48 32.17
N ASP A 217 -25.23 -19.66 31.80
CA ASP A 217 -25.28 -18.21 32.04
C ASP A 217 -25.93 -17.47 30.86
N ALA A 218 -26.65 -16.39 31.18
CA ALA A 218 -27.32 -15.58 30.17
C ALA A 218 -26.33 -14.87 29.23
N ARG A 219 -25.13 -14.52 29.70
CA ARG A 219 -24.07 -13.89 28.91
C ARG A 219 -23.53 -14.82 27.85
N GLU A 220 -23.29 -16.08 28.20
CA GLU A 220 -22.84 -17.12 27.29
C GLU A 220 -23.83 -17.34 26.14
N VAL A 221 -25.12 -17.44 26.48
CA VAL A 221 -26.21 -17.60 25.50
C VAL A 221 -26.31 -16.37 24.59
N THR A 222 -26.08 -15.17 25.15
CA THR A 222 -26.08 -13.91 24.39
C THR A 222 -24.91 -13.87 23.40
N LEU A 223 -23.71 -14.27 23.83
CA LEU A 223 -22.53 -14.28 22.97
C LEU A 223 -22.65 -15.31 21.84
N LEU A 224 -23.20 -16.49 22.12
CA LEU A 224 -23.51 -17.51 21.10
C LEU A 224 -24.42 -16.94 20.01
N LYS A 225 -25.47 -16.19 20.40
CA LYS A 225 -26.39 -15.55 19.46
C LYS A 225 -25.71 -14.45 18.65
N ASP A 226 -24.91 -13.59 19.30
CA ASP A 226 -24.16 -12.52 18.64
C ASP A 226 -23.22 -13.09 17.57
N PHE A 227 -22.36 -14.04 17.93
CA PHE A 227 -21.43 -14.66 16.97
C PHE A 227 -22.16 -15.36 15.82
N SER A 228 -23.22 -16.12 16.12
CA SER A 228 -24.01 -16.78 15.09
C SER A 228 -24.69 -15.80 14.13
N SER A 229 -24.98 -14.58 14.56
CA SER A 229 -25.66 -13.55 13.75
C SER A 229 -24.70 -12.75 12.86
N ARG A 230 -23.40 -12.77 13.16
CA ARG A 230 -22.37 -12.03 12.40
C ARG A 230 -21.94 -12.75 11.14
N ILE A 231 -21.94 -14.08 11.15
CA ILE A 231 -21.49 -14.89 10.03
C ILE A 231 -22.59 -14.97 8.98
N ALA A 232 -22.23 -14.70 7.72
CA ALA A 232 -23.14 -14.87 6.58
C ALA A 232 -23.31 -16.35 6.23
N ILE A 233 -24.52 -16.73 5.78
CA ILE A 233 -24.82 -18.10 5.34
C ILE A 233 -24.98 -18.13 3.82
N ASP A 234 -24.06 -18.80 3.13
CA ASP A 234 -24.18 -19.19 1.72
C ASP A 234 -23.84 -20.66 1.56
N ASN A 235 -24.78 -21.42 0.99
CA ASN A 235 -24.61 -22.85 0.78
C ASN A 235 -23.59 -23.20 -0.32
N ASN A 236 -23.18 -22.22 -1.13
CA ASN A 236 -22.11 -22.38 -2.12
C ASN A 236 -20.72 -22.06 -1.55
N SER A 237 -20.62 -21.58 -0.30
CA SER A 237 -19.33 -21.26 0.30
C SER A 237 -18.49 -22.52 0.55
N GLU A 238 -17.22 -22.44 0.17
CA GLU A 238 -16.19 -23.43 0.48
C GLU A 238 -15.42 -23.13 1.79
N GLU A 239 -15.71 -22.00 2.47
CA GLU A 239 -15.02 -21.65 3.70
C GLU A 239 -15.39 -22.60 4.86
N SER A 240 -14.37 -23.03 5.61
CA SER A 240 -14.53 -23.83 6.82
C SER A 240 -14.40 -22.97 8.07
N ILE A 241 -15.37 -23.08 8.97
CA ILE A 241 -15.35 -22.36 10.25
C ILE A 241 -14.53 -23.08 11.33
N GLU A 242 -14.05 -24.29 11.06
CA GLU A 242 -13.50 -25.20 12.07
C GLU A 242 -12.33 -24.58 12.86
N ARG A 243 -11.49 -23.76 12.21
CA ARG A 243 -10.39 -23.06 12.87
C ARG A 243 -10.83 -21.94 13.82
N MET A 244 -12.02 -21.35 13.60
CA MET A 244 -12.56 -20.28 14.45
C MET A 244 -13.33 -20.83 15.66
N ILE A 245 -13.79 -22.08 15.60
CA ILE A 245 -14.62 -22.71 16.64
C ILE A 245 -13.96 -22.66 18.02
N PRO A 246 -12.67 -23.05 18.21
CA PRO A 246 -12.03 -23.04 19.52
C PRO A 246 -12.04 -21.64 20.16
N PHE A 247 -11.82 -20.59 19.35
CA PHE A 247 -11.82 -19.20 19.83
C PHE A 247 -13.22 -18.71 20.17
N CYS A 248 -14.23 -19.07 19.36
CA CYS A 248 -15.62 -18.76 19.68
C CYS A 248 -16.04 -19.42 21.00
N VAL A 249 -15.61 -20.66 21.21
CA VAL A 249 -15.85 -21.41 22.45
C VAL A 249 -15.13 -20.77 23.64
N LEU A 250 -13.84 -20.41 23.51
CA LEU A 250 -13.11 -19.71 24.57
C LEU A 250 -13.78 -18.40 24.97
N ALA A 251 -14.24 -17.62 23.99
CA ALA A 251 -14.93 -16.37 24.27
C ALA A 251 -16.23 -16.57 25.06
N VAL A 252 -16.96 -17.66 24.79
CA VAL A 252 -18.17 -18.06 25.53
C VAL A 252 -17.79 -18.46 26.95
N LEU A 253 -16.82 -19.36 27.12
CA LEU A 253 -16.34 -19.80 28.45
C LEU A 253 -15.82 -18.64 29.29
N PHE A 254 -15.28 -17.57 28.68
CA PHE A 254 -14.72 -16.43 29.40
C PHE A 254 -15.76 -15.34 29.69
N SER A 255 -17.00 -15.49 29.22
CA SER A 255 -18.00 -14.41 29.16
C SER A 255 -18.64 -14.07 30.51
N ASP A 256 -18.66 -15.01 31.44
CA ASP A 256 -19.10 -14.80 32.82
C ASP A 256 -17.99 -14.26 33.74
N GLY A 257 -16.73 -14.42 33.31
CA GLY A 257 -15.52 -13.88 33.94
C GLY A 257 -14.77 -14.87 34.84
N GLU A 258 -15.17 -16.14 34.85
CA GLU A 258 -14.53 -17.24 35.59
C GLU A 258 -14.44 -18.46 34.68
N VAL A 259 -13.53 -19.40 34.97
CA VAL A 259 -13.47 -20.68 34.24
C VAL A 259 -13.32 -21.79 35.25
N THR A 260 -14.29 -22.68 35.31
CA THR A 260 -14.29 -23.82 36.24
C THR A 260 -13.26 -24.88 35.83
N LEU A 261 -12.95 -25.80 36.75
CA LEU A 261 -12.11 -26.96 36.41
C LEU A 261 -12.74 -27.82 35.30
N GLN A 262 -14.06 -28.01 35.33
CA GLN A 262 -14.78 -28.83 34.37
C GLN A 262 -14.73 -28.24 32.96
N GLU A 263 -14.88 -26.92 32.83
CA GLU A 263 -14.76 -26.24 31.53
C GLU A 263 -13.35 -26.32 30.96
N ARG A 264 -12.32 -26.16 31.81
CA ARG A 264 -10.92 -26.30 31.40
C ARG A 264 -10.62 -27.71 30.89
N GLU A 265 -10.97 -28.72 31.67
CA GLU A 265 -10.76 -30.13 31.30
C GLU A 265 -11.55 -30.48 30.03
N TRP A 266 -12.80 -30.02 29.93
CA TRP A 266 -13.61 -30.23 28.73
C TRP A 266 -12.96 -29.60 27.50
N PHE A 267 -12.50 -28.35 27.59
CA PHE A 267 -11.89 -27.63 26.47
C PHE A 267 -10.61 -28.33 25.99
N LEU A 268 -9.72 -28.71 26.90
CA LEU A 268 -8.46 -29.40 26.57
C LEU A 268 -8.66 -30.83 26.02
N ASN A 269 -9.81 -31.46 26.33
CA ASN A 269 -10.16 -32.78 25.78
C ASN A 269 -10.84 -32.70 24.41
N GLU A 270 -11.61 -31.65 24.13
CA GLU A 270 -12.32 -31.49 22.85
C GLU A 270 -11.40 -30.95 21.75
N TYR A 271 -10.39 -30.14 22.10
CA TYR A 271 -9.49 -29.50 21.13
C TYR A 271 -8.03 -29.87 21.36
N ASP A 272 -7.31 -30.08 20.25
CA ASP A 272 -5.86 -30.28 20.26
C ASP A 272 -5.16 -28.96 20.61
N TYR A 273 -4.99 -28.71 21.91
CA TYR A 273 -4.48 -27.44 22.45
C TYR A 273 -3.09 -27.07 21.92
N GLU A 274 -2.27 -28.04 21.51
CA GLU A 274 -0.93 -27.78 20.95
C GLU A 274 -0.99 -27.12 19.56
N ASN A 275 -2.12 -27.26 18.86
CA ASN A 275 -2.34 -26.81 17.50
C ASN A 275 -3.51 -25.82 17.32
N ILE A 276 -4.14 -25.38 18.42
CA ILE A 276 -5.20 -24.34 18.36
C ILE A 276 -4.65 -23.06 17.74
N ILE A 277 -3.46 -22.62 18.16
CA ILE A 277 -2.78 -21.44 17.62
C ILE A 277 -1.66 -21.90 16.70
N SER A 278 -1.90 -21.78 15.40
CA SER A 278 -0.99 -22.16 14.33
C SER A 278 -0.46 -20.96 13.54
N ASN A 279 -1.12 -19.82 13.64
CA ASN A 279 -0.73 -18.57 12.98
C ASN A 279 -1.01 -17.35 13.88
N ILE A 280 -0.60 -16.19 13.40
CA ILE A 280 -0.67 -14.93 14.15
C ILE A 280 -2.13 -14.42 14.25
N GLU A 281 -3.00 -14.69 13.29
CA GLU A 281 -4.41 -14.29 13.36
C GLU A 281 -5.14 -14.99 14.51
N GLU A 282 -4.95 -16.31 14.61
CA GLU A 282 -5.41 -17.14 15.72
C GLU A 282 -4.83 -16.67 17.06
N ALA A 283 -3.56 -16.26 17.07
CA ALA A 283 -2.93 -15.67 18.26
C ALA A 283 -3.58 -14.35 18.69
N PHE A 284 -3.95 -13.50 17.73
CA PHE A 284 -4.67 -12.26 17.97
C PHE A 284 -6.08 -12.49 18.52
N TRP A 285 -6.81 -13.47 18.00
CA TRP A 285 -8.12 -13.83 18.53
C TRP A 285 -8.01 -14.31 19.97
N PHE A 286 -7.04 -15.19 20.27
CA PHE A 286 -6.80 -15.66 21.63
C PHE A 286 -6.49 -14.51 22.60
N LEU A 287 -5.49 -13.68 22.29
CA LEU A 287 -5.11 -12.56 23.15
C LEU A 287 -6.24 -11.54 23.29
N GLY A 288 -7.01 -11.31 22.22
CA GLY A 288 -8.20 -10.46 22.20
C GLY A 288 -9.33 -10.96 23.10
N ILE A 289 -9.49 -12.28 23.22
CA ILE A 289 -10.43 -12.90 24.16
C ILE A 289 -9.90 -12.76 25.59
N ALA A 290 -8.64 -13.14 25.82
CA ALA A 290 -8.05 -13.17 27.15
C ALA A 290 -8.05 -11.78 27.82
N ILE A 291 -7.70 -10.73 27.07
CA ILE A 291 -7.57 -9.37 27.62
C ILE A 291 -8.90 -8.73 28.04
N ARG A 292 -10.01 -9.19 27.44
CA ARG A 292 -11.36 -8.77 27.84
C ARG A 292 -11.80 -9.40 29.16
N SER A 293 -11.07 -10.40 29.66
CA SER A 293 -11.32 -11.07 30.93
C SER A 293 -10.09 -11.03 31.86
N PRO A 294 -9.75 -9.86 32.45
CA PRO A 294 -8.53 -9.70 33.26
C PRO A 294 -8.43 -10.63 34.47
N LYS A 295 -9.57 -11.03 35.06
CA LYS A 295 -9.61 -12.03 36.14
C LYS A 295 -9.07 -13.37 35.69
N ILE A 296 -9.45 -13.82 34.50
CA ILE A 296 -9.02 -15.09 33.92
C ILE A 296 -7.53 -15.00 33.58
N MET A 297 -7.05 -13.90 32.99
CA MET A 297 -5.62 -13.72 32.73
C MET A 297 -4.74 -13.83 33.97
N ASN A 298 -5.21 -13.29 35.12
CA ASN A 298 -4.45 -13.34 36.37
C ASN A 298 -4.54 -14.72 37.06
N ASN A 299 -5.72 -15.33 37.07
CA ASN A 299 -5.98 -16.50 37.91
C ASN A 299 -5.77 -17.84 37.17
N GLU A 300 -5.84 -17.84 35.84
CA GLU A 300 -5.83 -19.06 35.00
C GLU A 300 -4.60 -19.13 34.09
N SER A 301 -3.46 -18.64 34.58
CA SER A 301 -2.20 -18.59 33.82
C SER A 301 -1.77 -19.95 33.27
N TRP A 302 -1.97 -21.03 34.04
CA TRP A 302 -1.70 -22.40 33.59
C TRP A 302 -2.54 -22.79 32.38
N PHE A 303 -3.86 -22.61 32.45
CA PHE A 303 -4.77 -22.97 31.36
C PHE A 303 -4.47 -22.17 30.08
N LEU A 304 -4.23 -20.86 30.22
CA LEU A 304 -3.84 -19.99 29.11
C LEU A 304 -2.48 -20.40 28.51
N SER A 305 -1.53 -20.86 29.33
CA SER A 305 -0.22 -21.33 28.85
C SER A 305 -0.28 -22.65 28.09
N MET A 306 -1.26 -23.51 28.36
CA MET A 306 -1.46 -24.75 27.60
C MET A 306 -1.90 -24.46 26.16
N ILE A 307 -2.74 -23.44 25.97
CA ILE A 307 -3.22 -23.00 24.64
C ILE A 307 -2.12 -22.21 23.92
N TRP A 308 -1.32 -21.44 24.67
CA TRP A 308 -0.26 -20.58 24.13
C TRP A 308 1.10 -21.31 24.12
N ASN A 309 1.39 -22.03 23.03
CA ASN A 309 2.63 -22.83 22.92
C ASN A 309 3.90 -21.95 22.80
N ARG A 310 4.64 -21.76 23.89
CA ARG A 310 5.71 -20.75 24.01
C ARG A 310 6.99 -21.01 23.20
N GLU A 311 7.14 -22.16 22.54
CA GLU A 311 8.44 -22.57 21.96
C GLU A 311 8.70 -22.10 20.51
N LYS A 312 7.76 -21.40 19.86
CA LYS A 312 7.88 -21.03 18.44
C LYS A 312 8.13 -19.52 18.23
N ASN A 313 9.08 -19.17 17.35
CA ASN A 313 9.43 -17.78 17.00
C ASN A 313 8.24 -16.92 16.52
N PHE A 314 7.17 -17.52 16.01
CA PHE A 314 6.00 -16.76 15.56
C PHE A 314 5.25 -16.09 16.73
N TYR A 315 5.30 -16.66 17.94
CA TYR A 315 4.60 -16.13 19.10
C TYR A 315 5.23 -14.83 19.60
N ASP A 316 6.55 -14.67 19.50
CA ASP A 316 7.23 -13.40 19.80
C ASP A 316 6.77 -12.27 18.88
N MET A 317 6.63 -12.57 17.59
CA MET A 317 6.11 -11.60 16.62
C MET A 317 4.64 -11.31 16.87
N ALA A 318 3.82 -12.32 17.14
CA ALA A 318 2.40 -12.16 17.48
C ALA A 318 2.21 -11.31 18.74
N ASN A 319 3.03 -11.56 19.78
CA ASN A 319 3.07 -10.79 21.03
C ASN A 319 3.40 -9.32 20.79
N GLY A 320 4.48 -9.04 20.03
CA GLY A 320 4.87 -7.67 19.70
C GLY A 320 3.79 -6.93 18.91
N LEU A 321 3.21 -7.57 17.91
CA LEU A 321 2.11 -7.00 17.12
C LEU A 321 0.86 -6.78 17.96
N PHE A 322 0.48 -7.71 18.83
CA PHE A 322 -0.73 -7.59 19.65
C PHE A 322 -0.59 -6.54 20.75
N LEU A 323 0.59 -6.41 21.38
CA LEU A 323 0.87 -5.31 22.31
C LEU A 323 0.67 -3.96 21.64
N ASN A 324 1.26 -3.77 20.45
CA ASN A 324 1.04 -2.58 19.64
C ASN A 324 -0.44 -2.35 19.35
N PHE A 325 -1.13 -3.37 18.83
CA PHE A 325 -2.53 -3.27 18.47
C PHE A 325 -3.42 -2.91 19.66
N SER A 326 -3.18 -3.55 20.80
CA SER A 326 -3.97 -3.32 22.02
C SER A 326 -3.84 -1.91 22.55
N LYS A 327 -2.60 -1.36 22.58
CA LYS A 327 -2.31 -0.01 23.08
C LYS A 327 -3.01 1.07 22.25
N TYR A 328 -2.92 0.99 20.93
CA TYR A 328 -3.37 2.09 20.07
C TYR A 328 -4.79 1.91 19.53
N PHE A 329 -5.26 0.66 19.36
CA PHE A 329 -6.49 0.36 18.63
C PHE A 329 -7.58 -0.28 19.48
N LEU A 330 -7.23 -1.10 20.48
CA LEU A 330 -8.23 -1.63 21.42
C LEU A 330 -8.56 -0.66 22.55
N LYS A 331 -7.77 0.41 22.74
CA LYS A 331 -7.97 1.45 23.77
C LYS A 331 -8.22 0.86 25.16
N ILE A 332 -7.50 -0.20 25.50
CA ILE A 332 -7.56 -0.82 26.82
C ILE A 332 -6.92 0.12 27.86
N ASP A 333 -7.33 0.01 29.12
CA ASP A 333 -6.74 0.82 30.18
C ASP A 333 -5.32 0.36 30.57
N ASP A 334 -4.58 1.21 31.27
CA ASP A 334 -3.18 0.94 31.68
C ASP A 334 -3.05 -0.34 32.53
N ARG A 335 -4.09 -0.69 33.30
CA ARG A 335 -4.08 -1.89 34.13
C ARG A 335 -4.22 -3.15 33.27
N GLN A 336 -5.13 -3.15 32.29
CA GLN A 336 -5.27 -4.23 31.32
C GLN A 336 -4.02 -4.38 30.48
N TYR A 337 -3.42 -3.27 30.06
CA TYR A 337 -2.16 -3.27 29.33
C TYR A 337 -1.01 -3.84 30.16
N ALA A 338 -0.92 -3.51 31.45
CA ALA A 338 0.07 -4.07 32.36
C ALA A 338 -0.10 -5.59 32.53
N ILE A 339 -1.33 -6.08 32.72
CA ILE A 339 -1.64 -7.51 32.82
C ILE A 339 -1.27 -8.25 31.53
N LEU A 340 -1.59 -7.67 30.36
CA LEU A 340 -1.19 -8.22 29.07
C LEU A 340 0.34 -8.26 28.94
N SER A 341 1.01 -7.16 29.28
CA SER A 341 2.47 -7.04 29.19
C SER A 341 3.17 -8.01 30.13
N GLU A 342 2.60 -8.29 31.31
CA GLU A 342 3.10 -9.30 32.24
C GLU A 342 2.88 -10.72 31.68
N PHE A 343 1.67 -11.04 31.22
CA PHE A 343 1.36 -12.34 30.60
C PHE A 343 2.28 -12.63 29.41
N VAL A 344 2.51 -11.63 28.56
CA VAL A 344 3.42 -11.71 27.41
C VAL A 344 4.89 -11.69 27.87
N GLY A 345 5.22 -11.00 28.96
CA GLY A 345 6.57 -10.65 29.38
C GLY A 345 7.29 -11.66 30.30
N LEU A 346 6.55 -12.52 31.00
CA LEU A 346 7.06 -13.40 32.07
C LEU A 346 8.23 -14.31 31.64
N GLU A 347 8.37 -14.64 30.35
CA GLU A 347 9.50 -15.41 29.80
C GLU A 347 9.96 -14.92 28.42
N SER A 348 9.62 -13.69 28.06
CA SER A 348 9.78 -13.23 26.68
C SER A 348 11.23 -12.99 26.27
N SER A 349 11.47 -13.17 24.97
CA SER A 349 12.77 -12.88 24.36
C SER A 349 13.16 -11.41 24.58
N ARG A 350 14.45 -11.13 24.44
CA ARG A 350 14.99 -9.75 24.50
C ARG A 350 14.21 -8.80 23.59
N ARG A 351 13.73 -9.27 22.43
CA ARG A 351 12.98 -8.49 21.44
C ARG A 351 11.66 -7.94 22.01
N VAL A 352 10.84 -8.80 22.62
CA VAL A 352 9.55 -8.37 23.20
C VAL A 352 9.75 -7.40 24.37
N LYS A 353 10.79 -7.63 25.19
CA LYS A 353 11.18 -6.70 26.27
C LYS A 353 11.62 -5.34 25.71
N ASP A 354 12.32 -5.32 24.59
CA ASP A 354 12.71 -4.08 23.93
C ASP A 354 11.49 -3.34 23.33
N ILE A 355 10.47 -4.05 22.85
CA ILE A 355 9.18 -3.45 22.42
C ILE A 355 8.48 -2.77 23.60
N ILE A 356 8.33 -3.46 24.74
CA ILE A 356 7.71 -2.89 25.94
C ILE A 356 8.45 -1.61 26.37
N ARG A 357 9.79 -1.65 26.41
CA ARG A 357 10.60 -0.46 26.72
C ARG A 357 10.47 0.64 25.66
N ALA A 358 10.32 0.28 24.39
CA ALA A 358 10.11 1.26 23.33
C ALA A 358 8.78 1.99 23.52
N HIS A 359 7.72 1.29 23.95
CA HIS A 359 6.44 1.90 24.31
C HIS A 359 6.52 2.86 25.48
N GLU A 360 7.36 2.59 26.47
CA GLU A 360 7.62 3.49 27.60
C GLU A 360 8.37 4.76 27.17
N ASN A 361 9.11 4.69 26.06
CA ASN A 361 9.95 5.77 25.54
C ASN A 361 9.40 6.40 24.25
N ASP A 362 8.15 6.10 23.87
CA ASP A 362 7.50 6.51 22.61
C ASP A 362 8.34 6.30 21.34
N LYS A 363 9.14 5.22 21.32
CA LYS A 363 9.93 4.84 20.15
C LYS A 363 9.12 3.98 19.19
N VAL A 364 9.28 4.24 17.90
CA VAL A 364 8.74 3.37 16.85
C VAL A 364 9.54 2.08 16.77
N VAL A 365 8.81 0.97 16.76
CA VAL A 365 9.34 -0.38 16.53
C VAL A 365 8.80 -0.93 15.21
N GLU A 366 9.53 -1.85 14.59
CA GLU A 366 9.18 -2.39 13.27
C GLU A 366 7.77 -2.99 13.25
N GLU A 367 7.36 -3.63 14.34
CA GLU A 367 6.04 -4.23 14.53
C GLU A 367 4.88 -3.23 14.39
N GLU A 368 5.05 -1.96 14.77
CA GLU A 368 4.02 -0.93 14.56
C GLU A 368 3.75 -0.69 13.07
N ILE A 369 4.81 -0.69 12.26
CA ILE A 369 4.68 -0.50 10.82
C ILE A 369 4.05 -1.75 10.19
N LEU A 370 4.47 -2.94 10.61
CA LEU A 370 3.91 -4.20 10.12
C LEU A 370 2.41 -4.28 10.39
N LEU A 371 1.96 -3.79 11.54
CA LEU A 371 0.54 -3.72 11.90
C LEU A 371 -0.24 -2.81 10.94
N VAL A 372 0.26 -1.61 10.66
CA VAL A 372 -0.36 -0.66 9.72
C VAL A 372 -0.38 -1.23 8.30
N LEU A 373 0.75 -1.77 7.83
CA LEU A 373 0.83 -2.44 6.52
C LEU A 373 -0.26 -3.49 6.41
N ASN A 374 -0.37 -4.34 7.42
CA ASN A 374 -1.30 -5.45 7.41
C ASN A 374 -2.77 -5.00 7.36
N LEU A 375 -3.15 -3.99 8.17
CA LEU A 375 -4.48 -3.39 8.11
C LEU A 375 -4.84 -2.92 6.70
N VAL A 376 -3.88 -2.32 5.99
CA VAL A 376 -4.09 -1.78 4.64
C VAL A 376 -4.11 -2.87 3.58
N PHE A 377 -3.23 -3.86 3.69
CA PHE A 377 -3.09 -4.95 2.70
C PHE A 377 -4.22 -5.96 2.71
N ASN A 378 -4.87 -6.11 3.86
CA ASN A 378 -5.83 -7.18 4.05
C ASN A 378 -7.10 -6.90 3.25
N GLN A 379 -7.29 -7.70 2.21
CA GLN A 379 -8.41 -7.57 1.26
C GLN A 379 -9.79 -7.76 1.89
N ARG A 380 -9.87 -8.33 3.11
CA ARG A 380 -11.12 -8.43 3.86
C ARG A 380 -11.56 -7.09 4.46
N TYR A 381 -10.63 -6.16 4.71
CA TYR A 381 -10.95 -4.84 5.21
C TYR A 381 -11.30 -3.88 4.07
N ASN A 382 -12.49 -3.29 4.15
CA ASN A 382 -12.85 -2.15 3.32
C ASN A 382 -12.36 -0.84 3.95
N VAL A 383 -12.43 0.24 3.18
CA VAL A 383 -11.99 1.56 3.60
C VAL A 383 -12.67 2.05 4.89
N GLU A 384 -13.97 1.76 5.07
CA GLU A 384 -14.69 2.13 6.29
C GLU A 384 -14.16 1.42 7.53
N THR A 385 -13.73 0.16 7.39
CA THR A 385 -13.17 -0.63 8.48
C THR A 385 -11.77 -0.13 8.82
N ILE A 386 -10.95 0.13 7.80
CA ILE A 386 -9.61 0.73 7.98
C ILE A 386 -9.70 2.07 8.71
N ASN A 387 -10.62 2.96 8.29
CA ASN A 387 -10.81 4.27 8.92
C ASN A 387 -11.31 4.19 10.38
N LYS A 388 -11.93 3.09 10.79
CA LYS A 388 -12.30 2.86 12.20
C LYS A 388 -11.10 2.41 13.04
N PHE A 389 -10.19 1.66 12.45
CA PHE A 389 -9.01 1.14 13.15
C PHE A 389 -7.88 2.17 13.20
N LEU A 390 -7.56 2.84 12.10
CA LEU A 390 -6.45 3.81 12.07
C LEU A 390 -6.84 5.14 12.74
N THR A 391 -5.91 5.71 13.52
CA THR A 391 -6.06 7.05 14.08
C THR A 391 -5.02 7.98 13.46
N LYS A 392 -5.41 9.24 13.24
CA LYS A 392 -4.55 10.23 12.58
C LYS A 392 -3.33 10.51 13.44
N GLU A 393 -3.53 10.70 14.74
CA GLU A 393 -2.48 10.95 15.71
C GLU A 393 -1.45 9.80 15.76
N TYR A 394 -1.92 8.55 15.65
CA TYR A 394 -1.03 7.39 15.64
C TYR A 394 -0.19 7.31 14.37
N LEU A 395 -0.80 7.52 13.20
CA LEU A 395 -0.07 7.53 11.92
C LEU A 395 0.97 8.65 11.88
N VAL A 396 0.61 9.86 12.32
CA VAL A 396 1.53 11.00 12.44
C VAL A 396 2.71 10.63 13.35
N ARG A 397 2.42 10.09 14.53
CA ARG A 397 3.46 9.71 15.50
C ARG A 397 4.40 8.64 14.97
N ILE A 398 3.88 7.55 14.37
CA ILE A 398 4.74 6.53 13.76
C ILE A 398 5.63 7.18 12.71
N PHE A 399 5.03 8.00 11.86
CA PHE A 399 5.72 8.60 10.75
C PHE A 399 6.84 9.57 11.17
N GLU A 400 6.60 10.43 12.16
CA GLU A 400 7.61 11.35 12.72
C GLU A 400 8.79 10.61 13.37
N ALA A 401 8.55 9.43 13.93
CA ALA A 401 9.59 8.63 14.58
C ALA A 401 10.32 7.66 13.64
N LEU A 402 9.91 7.53 12.37
CA LEU A 402 10.70 6.83 11.35
C LEU A 402 11.95 7.66 11.01
N LYS A 403 13.13 7.04 11.11
CA LYS A 403 14.38 7.67 10.66
C LYS A 403 14.28 8.06 9.17
N THR A 404 14.62 9.32 8.88
CA THR A 404 14.77 9.89 7.54
C THR A 404 15.95 9.27 6.80
N GLU A 405 15.74 8.08 6.25
CA GLU A 405 16.58 7.58 5.17
C GLU A 405 15.80 7.74 3.89
N GLU A 406 16.41 8.40 2.92
CA GLU A 406 15.81 8.65 1.62
C GLU A 406 15.69 7.33 0.85
N SER A 407 14.46 6.93 0.52
CA SER A 407 14.17 5.82 -0.40
C SER A 407 13.42 6.36 -1.61
N PRO A 408 13.85 6.05 -2.86
CA PRO A 408 13.11 6.42 -4.06
C PRO A 408 11.64 5.98 -4.03
N LEU A 409 11.37 4.82 -3.42
CA LEU A 409 10.03 4.27 -3.27
C LEU A 409 9.14 5.15 -2.40
N MET A 410 9.70 5.77 -1.36
CA MET A 410 8.99 6.70 -0.49
C MET A 410 8.53 7.93 -1.28
N TYR A 411 9.41 8.52 -2.11
CA TYR A 411 9.04 9.65 -2.96
C TYR A 411 7.98 9.27 -4.00
N TYR A 412 8.04 8.07 -4.55
CA TYR A 412 7.04 7.56 -5.49
C TYR A 412 5.68 7.38 -4.81
N ALA A 413 5.66 6.79 -3.63
CA ALA A 413 4.46 6.61 -2.83
C ALA A 413 3.81 7.94 -2.44
N THR A 414 4.64 8.91 -2.04
CA THR A 414 4.22 10.27 -1.77
C THR A 414 3.60 10.94 -3.00
N ALA A 415 4.24 10.84 -4.17
CA ALA A 415 3.70 11.41 -5.41
C ALA A 415 2.39 10.73 -5.81
N GLN A 416 2.29 9.41 -5.69
CA GLN A 416 1.05 8.69 -5.99
C GLN A 416 -0.10 9.14 -5.10
N ALA A 417 0.14 9.27 -3.79
CA ALA A 417 -0.87 9.78 -2.85
C ALA A 417 -1.31 11.21 -3.18
N LEU A 418 -0.36 12.09 -3.52
CA LEU A 418 -0.67 13.45 -3.98
C LEU A 418 -1.60 13.45 -5.20
N PHE A 419 -1.35 12.60 -6.19
CA PHE A 419 -2.12 12.59 -7.43
C PHE A 419 -3.29 11.59 -7.42
N CYS A 420 -3.66 11.04 -6.27
CA CYS A 420 -4.87 10.22 -6.12
C CYS A 420 -6.12 11.02 -6.52
N ASP A 421 -6.14 12.32 -6.19
CA ASP A 421 -7.17 13.25 -6.64
C ASP A 421 -6.82 13.87 -8.00
N ASN A 422 -7.84 14.06 -8.84
CA ASN A 422 -7.67 14.73 -10.15
C ASN A 422 -7.30 16.21 -9.99
N THR A 423 -7.63 16.82 -8.85
CA THR A 423 -7.34 18.21 -8.48
C THR A 423 -7.16 18.29 -6.97
N ILE A 424 -5.98 18.70 -6.51
CA ILE A 424 -5.69 18.99 -5.09
C ILE A 424 -6.00 20.46 -4.85
N SER A 425 -6.78 20.80 -3.83
CA SER A 425 -7.01 22.20 -3.47
C SER A 425 -5.75 22.83 -2.85
N SER A 426 -5.59 24.15 -2.98
CA SER A 426 -4.44 24.88 -2.40
C SER A 426 -4.36 24.75 -0.85
N GLN A 427 -5.46 24.40 -0.18
CA GLN A 427 -5.50 24.16 1.26
C GLN A 427 -4.98 22.77 1.66
N GLU A 428 -5.45 21.71 0.99
CA GLU A 428 -4.93 20.35 1.13
C GLU A 428 -3.44 20.34 0.82
N TYR A 429 -3.07 21.10 -0.18
CA TYR A 429 -1.70 21.30 -0.57
C TYR A 429 -0.81 21.92 0.52
N ASN A 430 -1.27 23.00 1.16
CA ASN A 430 -0.53 23.63 2.26
C ASN A 430 -0.41 22.69 3.47
N ILE A 431 -1.40 21.86 3.74
CA ILE A 431 -1.39 20.87 4.82
C ILE A 431 -0.37 19.77 4.50
N VAL A 432 -0.44 19.23 3.29
CA VAL A 432 0.48 18.22 2.78
C VAL A 432 1.92 18.76 2.75
N TRP A 433 2.11 20.03 2.39
CA TRP A 433 3.42 20.69 2.43
C TRP A 433 3.96 20.91 3.86
N LYS A 434 3.13 21.35 4.80
CA LYS A 434 3.54 21.45 6.21
C LYS A 434 3.97 20.08 6.75
N ASN A 435 3.27 19.03 6.35
CA ASN A 435 3.61 17.65 6.68
C ASN A 435 4.89 17.17 5.96
N PHE A 436 5.22 17.67 4.76
CA PHE A 436 6.49 17.36 4.09
C PHE A 436 7.68 18.14 4.64
N LYS A 437 7.45 19.38 5.08
CA LYS A 437 8.50 20.21 5.71
C LYS A 437 8.95 19.60 7.03
N SER A 438 8.04 19.04 7.82
CA SER A 438 8.39 18.30 9.04
C SER A 438 9.22 17.04 8.75
N LEU A 439 9.04 16.43 7.56
CA LEU A 439 9.79 15.23 7.15
C LEU A 439 11.19 15.44 6.63
N LYS A 440 11.61 16.69 6.37
CA LYS A 440 12.92 16.98 5.75
C LYS A 440 13.16 16.20 4.45
N LEU A 441 12.12 16.01 3.62
CA LEU A 441 12.26 15.38 2.31
C LEU A 441 13.13 16.23 1.37
N ASP A 442 13.93 15.58 0.53
CA ASP A 442 14.67 16.25 -0.55
C ASP A 442 13.68 16.74 -1.62
N SER A 443 13.46 18.06 -1.62
CA SER A 443 12.61 18.75 -2.58
C SER A 443 12.98 18.46 -4.05
N ARG A 444 14.25 18.20 -4.35
CA ARG A 444 14.73 17.85 -5.69
C ARG A 444 14.26 16.46 -6.10
N LEU A 445 14.44 15.47 -5.24
CA LEU A 445 13.99 14.08 -5.48
C LEU A 445 12.46 13.99 -5.58
N LEU A 446 11.75 14.77 -4.74
CA LEU A 446 10.31 14.87 -4.81
C LEU A 446 9.84 15.48 -6.13
N LYS A 447 10.46 16.58 -6.57
CA LYS A 447 10.18 17.21 -7.87
C LYS A 447 10.43 16.26 -9.04
N GLU A 448 11.55 15.54 -9.02
CA GLU A 448 11.87 14.54 -10.04
C GLU A 448 10.79 13.46 -10.11
N THR A 449 10.37 12.96 -8.94
CA THR A 449 9.39 11.89 -8.85
C THR A 449 7.98 12.32 -9.25
N ILE A 450 7.57 13.55 -8.90
CA ILE A 450 6.30 14.15 -9.36
C ILE A 450 6.27 14.23 -10.88
N PHE A 451 7.36 14.68 -11.50
CA PHE A 451 7.45 14.74 -12.94
C PHE A 451 7.35 13.36 -13.57
N ASP A 452 8.10 12.38 -13.06
CA ASP A 452 8.05 11.02 -13.58
C ASP A 452 6.66 10.40 -13.43
N HIS A 453 5.98 10.65 -12.30
CA HIS A 453 4.60 10.23 -12.06
C HIS A 453 3.62 10.83 -13.09
N SER A 454 3.78 12.11 -13.43
CA SER A 454 2.95 12.75 -14.46
C SER A 454 3.17 12.18 -15.86
N LEU A 455 4.39 11.74 -16.19
CA LEU A 455 4.65 11.01 -17.44
C LEU A 455 3.92 9.66 -17.43
N PHE A 456 3.74 9.02 -16.28
CA PHE A 456 3.03 7.74 -16.19
C PHE A 456 1.54 7.85 -16.43
N LEU A 457 0.91 8.85 -15.81
CA LEU A 457 -0.51 9.13 -15.95
C LEU A 457 -0.83 9.99 -17.19
N GLN A 458 0.21 10.49 -17.86
CA GLN A 458 0.12 11.40 -19.01
C GLN A 458 -0.71 12.65 -18.73
N ARG A 459 -0.66 13.11 -17.48
CA ARG A 459 -1.41 14.28 -17.02
C ARG A 459 -0.56 15.53 -17.19
N GLU A 460 -1.16 16.60 -17.69
CA GLU A 460 -0.51 17.90 -17.63
C GLU A 460 -0.26 18.25 -16.16
N LEU A 461 0.95 18.70 -15.86
CA LEU A 461 1.28 19.20 -14.53
C LEU A 461 0.61 20.57 -14.36
N GLU A 462 -0.56 20.63 -13.72
CA GLU A 462 -1.12 21.84 -13.10
C GLU A 462 -0.39 22.22 -11.80
N VAL A 463 0.86 21.77 -11.66
CA VAL A 463 1.75 21.96 -10.52
C VAL A 463 2.33 23.39 -10.49
N GLY A 464 1.67 24.33 -11.17
CA GLY A 464 2.05 25.73 -11.28
C GLY A 464 2.04 26.44 -9.94
N GLU A 465 1.04 26.17 -9.09
CA GLU A 465 0.98 26.74 -7.73
C GLU A 465 2.08 26.15 -6.82
N TYR A 466 2.47 24.89 -7.02
CA TYR A 466 3.56 24.24 -6.26
C TYR A 466 4.89 24.92 -6.38
N PHE A 467 5.34 25.09 -7.63
CA PHE A 467 6.68 25.54 -7.90
C PHE A 467 6.77 27.06 -7.78
N THR A 468 5.64 27.76 -7.89
CA THR A 468 5.53 29.18 -7.56
C THR A 468 5.64 29.37 -6.05
N TYR A 469 4.89 28.62 -5.24
CA TYR A 469 5.00 28.63 -3.78
C TYR A 469 6.41 28.23 -3.28
N LEU A 470 6.99 27.16 -3.84
CA LEU A 470 8.38 26.76 -3.54
C LEU A 470 9.41 27.84 -3.92
N ARG A 471 9.21 28.54 -5.05
CA ARG A 471 10.08 29.66 -5.45
C ARG A 471 9.92 30.90 -4.57
N GLU A 472 8.75 31.10 -3.98
CA GLU A 472 8.45 32.25 -3.14
C GLU A 472 8.96 32.03 -1.70
N GLU A 473 8.77 30.85 -1.09
CA GLU A 473 9.33 30.57 0.25
C GLU A 473 10.87 30.44 0.27
N TYR A 474 11.49 29.89 -0.78
CA TYR A 474 12.96 29.79 -0.86
C TYR A 474 13.67 31.08 -1.28
N LYS A 475 12.93 32.18 -1.47
CA LYS A 475 13.53 33.52 -1.57
C LYS A 475 13.80 34.15 -0.20
N GLU A 476 13.29 33.58 0.89
CA GLU A 476 13.44 34.10 2.26
C GLU A 476 14.33 33.24 3.18
N SER A 477 15.06 32.27 2.65
CA SER A 477 16.13 31.51 3.33
C SER A 477 17.46 31.68 2.63
#